data_AF-A0A933D6C5-F1
#
_entry.id   AF-A0A933D6C5-F1
#
_cell.length_a   1.000
_cell.length_b   1.000
_cell.length_c   1.000
_cell.angle_alpha   90.00
_cell.angle_beta   90.00
_cell.angle_gamma   90.00
#
_symmetry.space_group_name_H-M   'P 1'
#
loop_
_entity.id
_entity.type
_entity.pdbx_description
1 polymer ?
#
loop_
_entity_poly.entity_id
_entity_poly.type
_entity_poly.pdbx_seq_one_letter_code
_entity_poly.pdbx_strand_id
1 'polypeptide(L)'
;MNLVDFLRKVTVLSVFALAVIACSKDQTPTTTPTQQTGGLQASPSGVVVSQGQTQNVTITGGVNPYVIATPPNASLATAQFVNANLDTAILSITGAVTTATGSTSVRVRDSSTPTQREVTIAITKQP
;
A
#
# COMPACT_ATOMS: atom_id res chain seq x y z
N MET A 1 24.50 -22.94 16.47
CA MET A 1 25.24 -23.23 15.23
C MET A 1 25.42 -21.95 14.45
N ASN A 2 26.64 -21.68 14.00
CA ASN A 2 27.14 -20.38 13.51
C ASN A 2 27.01 -20.21 11.98
N LEU A 3 26.54 -19.02 11.60
CA LEU A 3 27.04 -18.01 10.61
C LEU A 3 27.84 -18.38 9.33
N VAL A 4 28.07 -19.62 8.95
CA VAL A 4 28.87 -19.93 7.74
C VAL A 4 28.30 -21.14 7.02
N ASP A 5 27.23 -20.99 6.23
CA ASP A 5 26.79 -22.15 5.45
C ASP A 5 26.03 -21.93 4.14
N PHE A 6 26.00 -20.76 3.50
CA PHE A 6 25.50 -20.77 2.11
C PHE A 6 26.09 -19.71 1.18
N LEU A 7 27.38 -19.43 1.36
CA LEU A 7 28.19 -18.78 0.35
C LEU A 7 28.77 -19.85 -0.60
N ARG A 8 27.93 -20.44 -1.45
CA ARG A 8 28.41 -21.29 -2.56
C ARG A 8 27.38 -21.34 -3.69
N LYS A 9 27.90 -21.09 -4.90
CA LYS A 9 27.25 -21.14 -6.23
C LYS A 9 26.63 -19.78 -6.57
N VAL A 10 27.09 -19.02 -7.57
CA VAL A 10 27.53 -19.45 -8.89
C VAL A 10 28.56 -18.45 -9.44
N THR A 11 29.75 -18.96 -9.75
CA THR A 11 30.75 -18.29 -10.59
C THR A 11 30.29 -18.40 -12.05
N VAL A 12 30.05 -17.28 -12.73
CA VAL A 12 30.10 -17.21 -14.19
C VAL A 12 31.14 -16.17 -14.57
N LEU A 13 32.26 -16.70 -15.06
CA LEU A 13 33.32 -15.98 -15.76
C LEU A 13 32.74 -15.46 -17.09
N SER A 14 32.83 -14.15 -17.35
CA SER A 14 32.77 -13.64 -18.74
C SER A 14 33.60 -12.37 -18.89
N VAL A 15 34.79 -12.61 -19.47
CA VAL A 15 35.60 -11.80 -20.40
C VAL A 15 35.50 -10.27 -20.33
N PHE A 16 36.63 -9.66 -19.96
CA PHE A 16 36.94 -8.25 -20.16
C PHE A 16 36.94 -7.87 -21.65
N ALA A 17 36.19 -6.84 -22.02
CA ALA A 17 36.43 -6.05 -23.23
C ALA A 17 36.37 -4.55 -22.87
N LEU A 18 37.43 -3.83 -23.23
CA LEU A 18 37.62 -2.39 -23.01
C LEU A 18 36.58 -1.55 -23.78
N ALA A 19 36.08 -0.46 -23.19
CA ALA A 19 36.08 0.88 -23.82
C ALA A 19 35.51 1.99 -22.90
N VAL A 20 36.32 3.06 -22.78
CA VAL A 20 36.06 4.47 -22.42
C VAL A 20 35.26 4.83 -21.16
N ILE A 21 35.98 5.45 -20.22
CA ILE A 21 35.47 6.22 -19.08
C ILE A 21 34.68 7.43 -19.61
N ALA A 22 33.35 7.36 -19.56
CA ALA A 22 32.51 8.55 -19.54
C ALA A 22 32.22 8.88 -18.06
N CYS A 23 32.75 10.01 -17.59
CA CYS A 23 32.39 10.58 -16.29
C CYS A 23 30.87 10.72 -16.17
N SER A 24 30.23 9.83 -15.42
CA SER A 24 28.88 10.06 -14.93
C SER A 24 28.98 10.39 -13.46
N LYS A 25 28.66 11.64 -13.15
CA LYS A 25 28.63 12.19 -11.82
C LYS A 25 27.86 11.27 -10.89
N ASP A 26 28.49 11.03 -9.74
CA ASP A 26 27.91 10.64 -8.46
C ASP A 26 26.37 10.73 -8.45
N GLN A 27 25.70 9.61 -8.75
CA GLN A 27 24.29 9.45 -8.46
C GLN A 27 24.19 8.71 -7.14
N THR A 28 24.24 9.49 -6.06
CA THR A 28 23.59 9.12 -4.81
C THR A 28 22.19 8.61 -5.17
N PRO A 29 21.78 7.40 -4.76
CA PRO A 29 20.46 6.88 -5.07
C PRO A 29 19.42 7.75 -4.38
N THR A 30 18.97 8.78 -5.09
CA THR A 30 17.83 9.60 -4.71
C THR A 30 16.63 8.78 -5.12
N THR A 31 15.91 8.20 -4.15
CA THR A 31 14.63 7.53 -4.36
C THR A 31 13.64 8.55 -4.90
N THR A 32 13.67 8.75 -6.22
CA THR A 32 12.66 9.50 -6.94
C THR A 32 11.41 8.65 -6.86
N PRO A 33 10.30 9.11 -6.23
CA PRO A 33 9.08 8.34 -6.18
C PRO A 33 8.64 8.09 -7.63
N THR A 34 8.64 6.82 -8.04
CA THR A 34 8.12 6.43 -9.35
C THR A 34 6.64 6.74 -9.33
N GLN A 35 6.22 7.84 -9.97
CA GLN A 35 4.81 8.06 -10.30
C GLN A 35 4.33 6.84 -11.07
N GLN A 36 3.63 5.94 -10.38
CA GLN A 36 3.00 4.81 -11.03
C GLN A 36 1.82 5.38 -11.83
N THR A 37 1.91 5.30 -13.15
CA THR A 37 0.96 5.85 -14.13
C THR A 37 -0.43 5.18 -14.10
N GLY A 38 -0.76 4.45 -13.03
CA GLY A 38 -2.08 3.90 -12.75
C GLY A 38 -2.78 4.68 -11.63
N GLY A 39 -4.11 4.76 -11.66
CA GLY A 39 -4.91 5.38 -10.60
C GLY A 39 -4.69 4.72 -9.22
N LEU A 40 -5.15 5.39 -8.16
CA LEU A 40 -5.20 4.82 -6.82
C LEU A 40 -6.20 3.65 -6.79
N GLN A 41 -5.79 2.51 -6.25
CA GLN A 41 -6.57 1.27 -6.28
C GLN A 41 -6.71 0.67 -4.89
N ALA A 42 -7.79 -0.07 -4.69
CA ALA A 42 -8.08 -0.82 -3.46
C ALA A 42 -8.47 -2.26 -3.83
N SER A 43 -7.84 -3.23 -3.17
CA SER A 43 -8.12 -4.65 -3.38
C SER A 43 -8.24 -5.38 -2.03
N PRO A 44 -9.42 -5.93 -1.69
CA PRO A 44 -10.68 -5.83 -2.44
C PRO A 44 -11.27 -4.40 -2.43
N SER A 45 -12.09 -4.06 -3.43
CA SER A 45 -12.81 -2.77 -3.49
C SER A 45 -14.03 -2.70 -2.57
N GLY A 46 -14.37 -3.82 -1.92
CA GLY A 46 -15.37 -3.87 -0.87
C GLY A 46 -15.14 -5.04 0.07
N VAL A 47 -15.56 -4.87 1.33
CA VAL A 47 -15.42 -5.87 2.38
C VAL A 47 -16.74 -6.10 3.11
N VAL A 48 -16.88 -7.30 3.64
CA VAL A 48 -17.96 -7.67 4.56
C VAL A 48 -17.33 -7.96 5.92
N VAL A 49 -17.87 -7.35 6.97
CA VAL A 49 -17.39 -7.50 8.35
C VAL A 49 -18.56 -7.81 9.29
N SER A 50 -18.31 -8.67 10.27
CA SER A 50 -19.17 -8.87 11.44
C SER A 50 -18.63 -8.07 12.63
N GLN A 51 -19.32 -8.13 13.77
CA GLN A 51 -18.92 -7.47 15.00
C GLN A 51 -17.47 -7.83 15.40
N GLY A 52 -16.60 -6.82 15.52
CA GLY A 52 -15.19 -6.98 15.91
C GLY A 52 -14.30 -7.68 14.87
N GLN A 53 -14.86 -8.18 13.77
CA GLN A 53 -14.08 -8.79 12.69
C GLN A 53 -13.28 -7.73 11.97
N THR A 54 -12.03 -8.05 11.67
CA THR A 54 -11.11 -7.18 10.94
C THR A 54 -10.80 -7.76 9.58
N GLN A 55 -10.91 -6.93 8.55
CA GLN A 55 -10.52 -7.25 7.18
C GLN A 55 -9.47 -6.26 6.70
N ASN A 56 -8.50 -6.77 5.94
CA ASN A 56 -7.44 -5.96 5.37
C ASN A 56 -7.72 -5.68 3.90
N VAL A 57 -7.49 -4.43 3.50
CA VAL A 57 -7.57 -3.97 2.11
C VAL A 57 -6.22 -3.43 1.70
N THR A 58 -5.72 -3.90 0.58
CA THR A 58 -4.47 -3.42 -0.01
C THR A 58 -4.74 -2.17 -0.85
N ILE A 59 -3.98 -1.12 -0.59
CA ILE A 59 -3.99 0.14 -1.34
C ILE A 59 -2.69 0.25 -2.14
N THR A 60 -2.81 0.46 -3.45
CA THR A 60 -1.68 0.57 -4.40
C THR A 60 -1.92 1.68 -5.42
N GLY A 61 -0.84 2.09 -6.11
CA GLY A 61 -0.86 3.18 -7.07
C GLY A 61 -0.85 4.55 -6.39
N GLY A 62 -0.82 5.63 -7.19
CA GLY A 62 -0.68 6.97 -6.63
C GLY A 62 0.68 7.23 -5.98
N VAL A 63 0.72 8.14 -5.01
CA VAL A 63 1.93 8.53 -4.27
C VAL A 63 1.67 8.45 -2.76
N ASN A 64 2.48 7.67 -2.04
CA ASN A 64 2.44 7.64 -0.58
C ASN A 64 2.94 8.99 0.02
N PRO A 65 2.51 9.41 1.22
CA PRO A 65 1.63 8.70 2.15
C PRO A 65 0.15 8.72 1.75
N TYR A 66 -0.59 7.67 2.12
CA TYR A 66 -2.04 7.62 1.98
C TYR A 66 -2.77 8.12 3.23
N VAL A 67 -3.94 8.73 3.06
CA VAL A 67 -4.77 9.21 4.17
C VAL A 67 -6.23 8.78 4.02
N ILE A 68 -6.93 8.63 5.14
CA ILE A 68 -8.40 8.48 5.14
C ILE A 68 -9.00 9.87 4.95
N ALA A 69 -9.51 10.15 3.75
CA ALA A 69 -10.17 11.41 3.43
C ALA A 69 -11.61 11.47 3.98
N THR A 70 -12.29 10.32 4.07
CA THR A 70 -13.58 10.22 4.75
C THR A 70 -13.67 8.87 5.45
N PRO A 71 -13.81 8.85 6.79
CA PRO A 71 -13.98 7.61 7.53
C PRO A 71 -15.35 6.99 7.29
N PRO A 72 -15.52 5.68 7.55
CA PRO A 72 -16.83 5.06 7.55
C PRO A 72 -17.71 5.58 8.70
N ASN A 73 -19.00 5.26 8.65
CA ASN A 73 -19.91 5.49 9.78
C ASN A 73 -19.44 4.63 10.96
N ALA A 74 -19.03 5.29 12.05
CA ALA A 74 -18.48 4.65 13.25
C ALA A 74 -19.45 3.69 13.96
N SER A 75 -20.77 3.82 13.76
CA SER A 75 -21.74 2.84 14.26
C SER A 75 -21.71 1.50 13.51
N LEU A 76 -21.08 1.46 12.33
CA LEU A 76 -20.97 0.27 11.48
C LEU A 76 -19.54 -0.24 11.36
N ALA A 77 -18.53 0.62 11.21
CA ALA A 77 -17.13 0.19 11.10
C ALA A 77 -16.14 1.29 11.47
N THR A 78 -14.90 0.90 11.73
CA THR A 78 -13.74 1.79 11.79
C THR A 78 -12.72 1.39 10.72
N ALA A 79 -11.85 2.32 10.33
CA ALA A 79 -10.78 2.06 9.36
C ALA A 79 -9.49 2.75 9.82
N GLN A 80 -8.36 2.09 9.67
CA GLN A 80 -7.03 2.60 10.04
C GLN A 80 -5.95 2.03 9.13
N PHE A 81 -4.94 2.83 8.81
CA PHE A 81 -3.77 2.34 8.10
C PHE A 81 -2.82 1.60 9.05
N VAL A 82 -2.32 0.43 8.62
CA VAL A 82 -1.21 -0.28 9.26
C VAL A 82 0.13 0.32 8.81
N ASN A 83 0.24 0.66 7.52
CA ASN A 83 1.47 1.13 6.88
C ASN A 83 1.17 2.10 5.72
N ALA A 84 0.76 3.34 6.03
CA ALA A 84 0.35 4.33 5.03
C ALA A 84 1.48 4.87 4.13
N ASN A 85 2.75 4.68 4.53
CA ASN A 85 3.91 5.31 3.90
C ASN A 85 4.65 4.38 2.91
N LEU A 86 4.06 3.24 2.56
CA LEU A 86 4.64 2.28 1.60
C LEU A 86 3.84 2.29 0.31
N ASP A 87 4.46 1.92 -0.82
CA ASP A 87 3.79 1.86 -2.12
C ASP A 87 2.63 0.84 -2.13
N THR A 88 2.73 -0.19 -1.29
CA THR A 88 1.65 -1.14 -0.99
C THR A 88 1.25 -0.99 0.48
N ALA A 89 0.20 -0.22 0.73
CA ALA A 89 -0.32 0.01 2.07
C ALA A 89 -1.47 -0.94 2.41
N ILE A 90 -1.62 -1.24 3.69
CA ILE A 90 -2.71 -2.04 4.24
C ILE A 90 -3.62 -1.13 5.05
N LEU A 91 -4.88 -1.06 4.63
CA LEU A 91 -5.98 -0.47 5.38
C LEU A 91 -6.70 -1.58 6.14
N SER A 92 -6.67 -1.52 7.46
CA SER A 92 -7.42 -2.40 8.34
C SER A 92 -8.81 -1.81 8.59
N ILE A 93 -9.84 -2.61 8.35
CA ILE A 93 -11.26 -2.25 8.54
C ILE A 93 -11.85 -3.19 9.58
N THR A 94 -12.39 -2.65 10.68
CA THR A 94 -12.99 -3.43 11.76
C THR A 94 -14.48 -3.13 11.87
N GLY A 95 -15.32 -4.17 11.93
CA GLY A 95 -16.75 -4.01 12.17
C GLY A 95 -17.02 -3.51 13.59
N ALA A 96 -17.85 -2.48 13.72
CA ALA A 96 -18.14 -1.86 15.02
C ALA A 96 -18.82 -2.83 15.99
N VAL A 97 -18.51 -2.71 17.29
CA VAL A 97 -19.08 -3.55 18.35
C VAL A 97 -20.47 -3.06 18.75
N THR A 98 -21.40 -3.14 17.80
CA THR A 98 -22.81 -2.67 17.90
C THR A 98 -23.75 -3.71 17.29
N THR A 99 -25.06 -3.57 17.50
CA THR A 99 -26.09 -4.40 16.81
C THR A 99 -26.53 -3.80 15.47
N ALA A 100 -26.03 -2.61 15.10
CA ALA A 100 -26.39 -1.95 13.86
C ALA A 100 -25.84 -2.70 12.64
N THR A 101 -26.67 -2.97 11.65
CA THR A 101 -26.26 -3.57 10.38
C THR A 101 -26.48 -2.58 9.25
N GLY A 102 -25.81 -2.80 8.12
CA GLY A 102 -25.98 -1.93 6.95
C GLY A 102 -24.69 -1.70 6.18
N SER A 103 -24.73 -0.71 5.29
CA SER A 103 -23.62 -0.36 4.42
C SER A 103 -23.01 0.98 4.79
N THR A 104 -21.70 1.08 4.65
CA THR A 104 -20.93 2.33 4.74
C THR A 104 -19.73 2.25 3.79
N SER A 105 -18.86 3.25 3.79
CA SER A 105 -17.68 3.27 2.94
C SER A 105 -16.57 4.07 3.59
N VAL A 106 -15.33 3.73 3.27
CA VAL A 106 -14.15 4.56 3.57
C VAL A 106 -13.60 5.11 2.26
N ARG A 107 -13.24 6.40 2.25
CA ARG A 107 -12.57 7.05 1.11
C ARG A 107 -11.11 7.33 1.47
N VAL A 108 -10.21 6.79 0.66
CA VAL A 108 -8.77 6.94 0.79
C VAL A 108 -8.27 7.90 -0.28
N ARG A 109 -7.28 8.71 0.07
CA ARG A 109 -6.63 9.67 -0.82
C ARG A 109 -5.11 9.51 -0.79
N ASP A 110 -4.46 9.71 -1.92
CA ASP A 110 -3.00 9.73 -2.04
C ASP A 110 -2.40 11.14 -1.86
N SER A 111 -1.08 11.24 -1.94
CA SER A 111 -0.33 12.51 -1.85
C SER A 111 0.16 13.02 -3.21
N SER A 112 -0.48 12.62 -4.32
CA SER A 112 -0.10 13.06 -5.66
C SER A 112 -0.24 14.57 -5.84
N THR A 113 0.64 15.16 -6.66
CA THR A 113 0.60 16.57 -7.07
C THR A 113 0.59 16.70 -8.61
N PRO A 114 -0.07 17.72 -9.19
CA PRO A 114 -0.90 18.74 -8.54
C PRO A 114 -2.28 18.21 -8.10
N THR A 115 -2.68 17.03 -8.58
CA THR A 115 -4.01 16.47 -8.34
C THR A 115 -3.89 15.18 -7.55
N GLN A 116 -4.48 15.17 -6.36
CA GLN A 116 -4.63 13.99 -5.53
C GLN A 116 -5.68 13.06 -6.11
N ARG A 117 -5.47 11.75 -5.93
CA ARG A 117 -6.36 10.69 -6.40
C ARG A 117 -7.05 10.06 -5.20
N GLU A 118 -8.29 9.61 -5.40
CA GLU A 118 -9.09 8.97 -4.36
C GLU A 118 -9.60 7.60 -4.80
N VAL A 119 -9.82 6.71 -3.83
CA VAL A 119 -10.49 5.42 -4.01
C VAL A 119 -11.49 5.21 -2.88
N THR A 120 -12.65 4.65 -3.21
CA THR A 120 -13.71 4.32 -2.24
C THR A 120 -13.78 2.82 -2.06
N ILE A 121 -13.79 2.38 -0.80
CA ILE A 121 -13.96 0.98 -0.42
C ILE A 121 -15.33 0.83 0.24
N ALA A 122 -16.17 -0.04 -0.33
CA ALA A 122 -17.48 -0.36 0.23
C ALA A 122 -17.35 -1.28 1.46
N ILE A 123 -18.18 -1.08 2.47
CA ILE A 123 -18.19 -1.89 3.69
C ILE A 123 -19.62 -2.30 3.98
N THR A 124 -19.88 -3.59 4.04
CA THR A 124 -21.16 -4.13 4.52
C THR A 124 -20.95 -4.73 5.91
N LYS A 125 -21.62 -4.18 6.92
CA LYS A 125 -21.69 -4.80 8.24
C LYS A 125 -22.86 -5.78 8.30
N GLN A 126 -22.51 -7.04 8.51
CA GLN A 126 -23.46 -8.12 8.78
C GLN A 126 -23.88 -8.12 10.26
N PRO A 127 -24.99 -8.80 10.59
CA PRO A 127 -25.42 -9.04 11.96
C PRO A 127 -24.30 -9.54 12.87
#